data_AF-A0A933IU60-F1
#
_entry.id   AF-A0A933IU60-F1
#
_cell.length_a   1.000
_cell.length_b   1.000
_cell.length_c   1.000
_cell.angle_alpha   90.00
_cell.angle_beta   90.00
_cell.angle_gamma   90.00
#
_symmetry.space_group_name_H-M   'P 1'
#
loop_
_entity.id
_entity.type
_entity.pdbx_description
1 polymer ?
#
loop_
_entity_poly.entity_id
_entity_poly.type
_entity_poly.pdbx_seq_one_letter_code
_entity_poly.pdbx_strand_id
1 'polypeptide(L)'
;MKTVSVIIVNYNAATWIREAVSSVRRQETPQLRVEVIVADNASRPEDRGLLQTIPGIRLLLFDSNQGFSRANNQALEQAHGQYVFFLNPDTLVLPGAIGTLSQYLDRHPDTGAVGPRVWWDTGKTLEIPPTQPLTPGFELAMALAGRFPFVRESFRKRSTRGHLTYWLARAPVETRGLAGANIFTRKEILERVGPFDDATFFLYFEDADWCLRVAQAGYGIAYEPRAEIVHFYNQSAKQEQERAIDLMTASKDKFFRKHYGDASTAWKRRLCRWLQSGGPGHTESGFHQLDGVSPDTRFEAPSGAGNTGFLFQISVSPLMFPAAGAISASPSFRLPPEVFESLGRGAYYAQIVNLTDHRVLGSWQWRKM
;
A
#
# COMPACT_ATOMS: atom_id res chain seq x y z
N MET A 1 0.68 22.46 21.91
CA MET A 1 1.22 22.34 20.54
C MET A 1 1.49 20.87 20.31
N LYS A 2 0.99 20.27 19.22
CA LYS A 2 1.22 18.86 18.88
C LYS A 2 2.54 18.73 18.13
N THR A 3 3.29 17.66 18.39
CA THR A 3 4.53 17.34 17.64
C THR A 3 4.41 15.98 16.98
N VAL A 4 4.76 15.90 15.70
CA VAL A 4 4.75 14.67 14.91
C VAL A 4 6.17 14.36 14.45
N SER A 5 6.67 13.17 14.76
CA SER A 5 7.90 12.65 14.16
C SER A 5 7.56 11.91 12.88
N VAL A 6 8.04 12.41 11.76
CA VAL A 6 7.91 11.75 10.46
C VAL A 6 9.17 10.97 10.19
N ILE A 7 9.04 9.65 10.06
CA ILE A 7 10.14 8.73 9.81
C ILE A 7 10.11 8.28 8.37
N ILE A 8 11.23 8.47 7.67
CA ILE A 8 11.41 8.07 6.27
C ILE A 8 12.65 7.19 6.15
N VAL A 9 12.48 5.96 5.70
CA VAL A 9 13.59 5.07 5.36
C VAL A 9 13.98 5.27 3.90
N ASN A 10 15.24 5.58 3.65
CA ASN A 10 15.79 5.79 2.31
C ASN A 10 16.65 4.60 1.87
N TYR A 11 16.49 4.18 0.62
CA TYR A 11 17.44 3.28 -0.04
C TYR A 11 17.51 3.61 -1.53
N ASN A 12 18.56 4.34 -1.93
CA ASN A 12 18.79 4.84 -3.30
C ASN A 12 17.58 5.62 -3.88
N ALA A 13 16.98 6.48 -3.07
CA ALA A 13 15.75 7.22 -3.40
C ALA A 13 15.77 8.70 -2.95
N ALA A 14 16.94 9.29 -2.71
CA ALA A 14 17.08 10.65 -2.20
C ALA A 14 16.43 11.70 -3.12
N THR A 15 16.31 11.43 -4.43
CA THR A 15 15.62 12.31 -5.39
C THR A 15 14.16 12.57 -5.02
N TRP A 16 13.49 11.61 -4.37
CA TRP A 16 12.11 11.75 -3.90
C TRP A 16 12.01 12.44 -2.54
N ILE A 17 13.01 12.22 -1.67
CA ILE A 17 12.97 12.67 -0.27
C ILE A 17 12.87 14.17 -0.16
N ARG A 18 13.52 14.94 -1.04
CA ARG A 18 13.43 16.40 -0.99
C ARG A 18 11.97 16.89 -1.07
N GLU A 19 11.20 16.35 -2.00
CA GLU A 19 9.79 16.71 -2.16
C GLU A 19 8.92 16.14 -1.04
N ALA A 20 9.21 14.92 -0.57
CA ALA A 20 8.52 14.34 0.60
C ALA A 20 8.69 15.21 1.86
N VAL A 21 9.94 15.55 2.22
CA VAL A 21 10.27 16.43 3.35
C VAL A 21 9.60 17.80 3.19
N SER A 22 9.65 18.38 1.98
CA SER A 22 9.00 19.65 1.69
C SER A 22 7.48 19.58 1.90
N SER A 23 6.83 18.50 1.45
CA SER A 23 5.39 18.27 1.63
C SER A 23 4.98 18.11 3.10
N VAL A 24 5.81 17.44 3.90
CA VAL A 24 5.63 17.26 5.34
C VAL A 24 5.76 18.60 6.07
N ARG A 25 6.77 19.41 5.73
CA ARG A 25 6.96 20.73 6.36
C ARG A 25 5.83 21.71 6.09
N ARG A 26 5.21 21.64 4.92
CA ARG A 26 4.02 22.45 4.62
C ARG A 26 2.81 22.12 5.50
N GLN A 27 2.87 21.06 6.32
CA GLN A 27 1.83 20.72 7.28
C GLN A 27 1.93 21.50 8.61
N GLU A 28 3.04 22.21 8.87
CA GLU A 28 3.20 22.94 10.11
C GLU A 28 2.18 24.08 10.25
N THR A 29 1.68 24.24 11.49
CA THR A 29 0.76 25.32 11.89
C THR A 29 1.17 25.80 13.30
N PRO A 30 0.61 26.91 13.82
CA PRO A 30 0.87 27.31 15.20
C PRO A 30 0.53 26.22 16.25
N GLN A 31 -0.33 25.26 15.91
CA GLN A 31 -0.76 24.18 16.78
C GLN A 31 -0.09 22.83 16.48
N LEU A 32 0.64 22.70 15.37
CA LEU A 32 1.23 21.44 14.89
C LEU A 32 2.66 21.68 14.37
N ARG A 33 3.64 20.98 14.95
CA ARG A 33 5.03 20.94 14.48
C ARG A 33 5.38 19.56 13.97
N VAL A 34 6.30 19.53 13.02
CA VAL A 34 6.84 18.28 12.48
C VAL A 34 8.35 18.26 12.65
N GLU A 35 8.88 17.12 13.04
CA GLU A 35 10.29 16.80 12.85
C GLU A 35 10.39 15.69 11.81
N VAL A 36 11.44 15.71 11.00
CA VAL A 36 11.64 14.71 9.94
C VAL A 36 12.94 13.98 10.19
N ILE A 37 12.85 12.66 10.32
CA ILE A 37 13.96 11.76 10.59
C ILE A 37 14.11 10.86 9.37
N VAL A 38 15.26 10.95 8.71
CA VAL A 38 15.59 10.15 7.53
C VAL A 38 16.64 9.14 7.91
N ALA A 39 16.34 7.85 7.72
CA ALA A 39 17.29 6.76 7.92
C ALA A 39 17.76 6.21 6.58
N ASP A 40 19.02 6.49 6.22
CA ASP A 40 19.65 6.00 5.00
C ASP A 40 20.19 4.57 5.18
N ASN A 41 19.58 3.62 4.48
CA ASN A 41 19.90 2.19 4.52
C ASN A 41 21.12 1.83 3.64
N ALA A 42 22.20 2.57 3.82
CA ALA A 42 23.44 2.43 3.06
C ALA A 42 23.27 2.65 1.55
N SER A 43 22.73 3.81 1.19
CA SER A 43 22.62 4.21 -0.20
C SER A 43 23.98 4.58 -0.81
N ARG A 44 24.02 4.67 -2.14
CA ARG A 44 25.20 5.07 -2.91
C ARG A 44 25.71 6.47 -2.50
N PRO A 45 27.01 6.77 -2.70
CA PRO A 45 27.58 8.08 -2.34
C PRO A 45 26.83 9.28 -2.94
N GLU A 46 26.36 9.19 -4.19
CA GLU A 46 25.58 10.27 -4.79
C GLU A 46 24.27 10.56 -4.03
N ASP A 47 23.59 9.50 -3.58
CA ASP A 47 22.32 9.57 -2.87
C ASP A 47 22.52 10.15 -1.47
N ARG A 48 23.55 9.68 -0.74
CA ARG A 48 23.95 10.23 0.56
C ARG A 48 24.31 11.71 0.47
N GLY A 49 25.05 12.10 -0.56
CA GLY A 49 25.38 13.50 -0.83
C GLY A 49 24.14 14.37 -0.96
N LEU A 50 23.13 13.90 -1.71
CA LEU A 50 21.84 14.60 -1.84
C LEU A 50 21.12 14.74 -0.49
N LEU A 51 21.04 13.67 0.31
CA LEU A 51 20.38 13.72 1.63
C LEU A 51 20.99 14.77 2.55
N GLN A 52 22.32 14.89 2.57
CA GLN A 52 23.04 15.85 3.39
C GLN A 52 22.73 17.31 3.01
N THR A 53 22.29 17.57 1.78
CA THR A 53 21.88 18.91 1.34
C THR A 53 20.47 19.30 1.80
N ILE A 54 19.67 18.36 2.30
CA ILE A 54 18.29 18.63 2.70
C ILE A 54 18.32 19.33 4.07
N PRO A 55 17.93 20.62 4.15
CA PRO A 55 18.07 21.37 5.39
C PRO A 55 17.14 20.81 6.45
N GLY A 56 17.54 20.79 7.73
CA GLY A 56 16.70 20.57 8.91
C GLY A 56 16.07 19.17 9.06
N ILE A 57 16.56 18.16 8.35
CA ILE A 57 16.23 16.76 8.66
C ILE A 57 17.21 16.24 9.71
N ARG A 58 16.77 15.29 10.53
CA ARG A 58 17.67 14.44 11.31
C ARG A 58 18.05 13.25 10.44
N LEU A 59 19.30 13.22 9.98
CA LEU A 59 19.79 12.18 9.08
C LEU A 59 20.57 11.11 9.86
N LEU A 60 20.16 9.86 9.72
CA LEU A 60 20.90 8.68 10.18
C LEU A 60 21.51 8.00 8.95
N LEU A 61 22.83 7.78 8.96
CA LEU A 61 23.55 7.11 7.88
C LEU A 61 24.00 5.75 8.37
N PHE A 62 23.54 4.67 7.74
CA PHE A 62 23.98 3.32 8.07
C PHE A 62 25.06 2.82 7.11
N ASP A 63 25.97 1.99 7.63
CA ASP A 63 27.06 1.41 6.83
C ASP A 63 26.62 0.19 6.01
N SER A 64 25.48 -0.41 6.35
CA SER A 64 24.88 -1.51 5.60
C SER A 64 23.35 -1.40 5.61
N ASN A 65 22.70 -2.00 4.60
CA ASN A 65 21.25 -2.04 4.50
C ASN A 65 20.68 -2.92 5.63
N GLN A 66 20.04 -2.30 6.61
CA GLN A 66 19.49 -2.96 7.80
C GLN A 66 18.09 -3.56 7.57
N GLY A 67 17.48 -3.31 6.41
CA GLY A 67 16.07 -3.60 6.16
C GLY A 67 15.16 -2.45 6.61
N PHE A 68 13.90 -2.53 6.19
CA PHE A 68 12.90 -1.49 6.44
C PHE A 68 12.51 -1.43 7.92
N SER A 69 12.22 -2.55 8.56
CA SER A 69 11.80 -2.60 9.97
C SER A 69 12.86 -2.03 10.91
N ARG A 70 14.10 -2.52 10.79
CA ARG A 70 15.20 -2.12 11.67
C ARG A 70 15.54 -0.64 11.50
N ALA A 71 15.58 -0.15 10.27
CA ALA A 71 15.84 1.26 9.99
C ALA A 71 14.75 2.18 10.56
N ASN A 72 13.47 1.80 10.42
CA ASN A 72 12.37 2.51 11.05
C ASN A 72 12.48 2.51 12.58
N ASN A 73 12.83 1.38 13.19
CA ASN A 73 12.99 1.27 14.64
C ASN A 73 14.13 2.16 15.16
N GLN A 74 15.27 2.16 14.49
CA GLN A 74 16.40 3.02 14.88
C GLN A 74 16.10 4.51 14.68
N ALA A 75 15.32 4.87 13.65
CA ALA A 75 14.81 6.23 13.49
C ALA A 75 13.78 6.59 14.57
N LEU A 76 12.93 5.65 14.99
CA LEU A 76 11.94 5.82 16.04
C LEU A 76 12.59 6.11 17.40
N GLU A 77 13.75 5.55 17.70
CA GLU A 77 14.51 5.87 18.91
C GLU A 77 14.90 7.37 18.98
N GLN A 78 15.00 8.03 17.83
CA GLN A 78 15.32 9.45 17.72
C GLN A 78 14.08 10.36 17.68
N ALA A 79 12.87 9.76 17.71
CA ALA A 79 11.60 10.47 17.59
C ALA A 79 11.15 11.06 18.94
N HIS A 80 10.84 12.36 18.95
CA HIS A 80 10.39 13.12 20.13
C HIS A 80 8.92 13.55 20.05
N GLY A 81 8.24 13.29 18.94
CA GLY A 81 6.84 13.60 18.71
C GLY A 81 5.91 12.72 19.55
N GLN A 82 4.76 13.29 19.93
CA GLN A 82 3.67 12.52 20.56
C GLN A 82 3.02 11.56 19.55
N TYR A 83 3.14 11.88 18.26
CA TYR A 83 2.71 11.07 17.14
C TYR A 83 3.90 10.67 16.29
N VAL A 84 3.79 9.51 15.65
CA VAL A 84 4.75 9.01 14.68
C VAL A 84 4.03 8.78 13.36
N PHE A 85 4.63 9.24 12.27
CA PHE A 85 4.17 8.96 10.91
C PHE A 85 5.27 8.23 10.14
N PHE A 86 5.08 6.94 9.91
CA PHE A 86 5.93 6.17 9.00
C PHE A 86 5.54 6.51 7.56
N LEU A 87 6.50 7.03 6.80
CA LEU A 87 6.30 7.43 5.41
C LEU A 87 7.40 6.86 4.52
N ASN A 88 7.01 6.47 3.32
CA ASN A 88 7.97 6.14 2.28
C ASN A 88 8.57 7.41 1.63
N PRO A 89 9.79 7.33 1.06
CA PRO A 89 10.47 8.46 0.45
C PRO A 89 9.78 9.00 -0.80
N ASP A 90 9.02 8.17 -1.52
CA ASP A 90 8.26 8.48 -2.73
C ASP A 90 6.81 8.89 -2.45
N THR A 91 6.61 9.68 -1.39
CA THR A 91 5.30 10.18 -0.97
C THR A 91 5.21 11.71 -0.98
N LEU A 92 4.02 12.24 -1.21
CA LEU A 92 3.68 13.65 -1.02
C LEU A 92 2.50 13.77 -0.06
N VAL A 93 2.71 14.44 1.07
CA VAL A 93 1.66 14.73 2.03
C VAL A 93 0.86 15.94 1.57
N LEU A 94 -0.45 15.76 1.33
CA LEU A 94 -1.31 16.84 0.83
C LEU A 94 -1.76 17.77 1.96
N PRO A 95 -2.18 19.02 1.66
CA PRO A 95 -2.48 20.02 2.68
C PRO A 95 -3.47 19.54 3.74
N GLY A 96 -3.12 19.69 5.01
CA GLY A 96 -3.99 19.39 6.15
C GLY A 96 -4.04 17.92 6.57
N ALA A 97 -3.35 17.01 5.87
CA ALA A 97 -3.43 15.57 6.13
C ALA A 97 -2.95 15.20 7.56
N ILE A 98 -1.77 15.66 7.98
CA ILE A 98 -1.22 15.35 9.32
C ILE A 98 -2.10 15.93 10.43
N GLY A 99 -2.60 17.15 10.24
CA GLY A 99 -3.54 17.78 11.16
C GLY A 99 -4.82 16.95 11.33
N THR A 100 -5.37 16.45 10.22
CA THR A 100 -6.56 15.60 10.21
C THR A 100 -6.32 14.27 10.92
N LEU A 101 -5.22 13.56 10.62
CA LEU A 101 -4.87 12.29 11.26
C LEU A 101 -4.67 12.43 12.77
N SER A 102 -3.93 13.47 13.21
CA SER A 102 -3.72 13.72 14.65
C SER A 102 -5.03 14.06 15.38
N GLN A 103 -5.91 14.86 14.77
CA GLN A 103 -7.22 15.16 15.33
C GLN A 103 -8.14 13.95 15.39
N TYR A 104 -8.03 13.03 14.42
CA TYR A 104 -8.77 11.79 14.43
C TYR A 104 -8.37 10.94 15.64
N LEU A 105 -7.06 10.71 15.83
CA LEU A 105 -6.58 9.94 16.98
C LEU A 105 -6.97 10.59 18.31
N ASP A 106 -6.85 11.92 18.45
CA ASP A 106 -7.30 12.64 19.67
C ASP A 106 -8.75 12.36 20.07
N ARG A 107 -9.64 12.15 19.09
CA ARG A 107 -11.05 11.88 19.33
C ARG A 107 -11.37 10.39 19.53
N HIS A 108 -10.46 9.50 19.18
CA HIS A 108 -10.65 8.04 19.19
C HIS A 108 -9.49 7.36 19.96
N PRO A 109 -9.49 7.42 21.30
CA PRO A 109 -8.42 6.85 22.12
C PRO A 109 -8.33 5.31 22.04
N ASP A 110 -9.38 4.66 21.54
CA ASP A 110 -9.45 3.23 21.24
C ASP A 110 -8.84 2.87 19.87
N THR A 111 -8.48 3.85 19.04
CA THR A 111 -7.80 3.62 17.76
C THR A 111 -6.28 3.70 17.93
N GLY A 112 -5.58 2.61 17.63
CA GLY A 112 -4.13 2.50 17.74
C GLY A 112 -3.38 3.08 16.54
N ALA A 113 -3.98 3.06 15.35
CA ALA A 113 -3.37 3.61 14.15
C ALA A 113 -4.41 4.09 13.13
N VAL A 114 -4.05 5.10 12.35
CA VAL A 114 -4.87 5.62 11.25
C VAL A 114 -4.02 5.83 10.00
N GLY A 115 -4.57 5.50 8.83
CA GLY A 115 -3.93 5.77 7.53
C GLY A 115 -4.73 6.79 6.71
N PRO A 116 -4.06 7.56 5.84
CA PRO A 116 -4.72 8.49 4.93
C PRO A 116 -5.32 7.78 3.71
N ARG A 117 -6.12 8.51 2.93
CA ARG A 117 -6.36 8.20 1.51
C ARG A 117 -5.06 8.31 0.72
N VAL A 118 -4.80 7.31 -0.12
CA VAL A 118 -3.58 7.23 -0.92
C VAL A 118 -3.92 7.30 -2.40
N TRP A 119 -3.42 8.33 -3.07
CA TRP A 119 -3.47 8.47 -4.52
C TRP A 119 -2.18 7.94 -5.15
N TRP A 120 -2.27 7.29 -6.29
CA TRP A 120 -1.10 6.86 -7.06
C TRP A 120 -0.51 8.03 -7.87
N ASP A 121 -1.34 8.96 -8.31
CA ASP A 121 -0.94 10.12 -9.11
C ASP A 121 -1.26 11.45 -8.44
N THR A 122 -0.51 12.47 -8.83
CA THR A 122 -0.73 13.85 -8.42
C THR A 122 -2.09 14.42 -8.85
N GLY A 123 -2.64 13.89 -9.95
CA GLY A 123 -3.98 14.21 -10.45
C GLY A 123 -5.12 13.64 -9.62
N LYS A 124 -4.83 12.81 -8.60
CA LYS A 124 -5.83 12.13 -7.76
C LYS A 124 -6.81 11.29 -8.56
N THR A 125 -6.30 10.60 -9.58
CA THR A 125 -7.13 9.81 -10.49
C THR A 125 -7.31 8.40 -9.97
N LEU A 126 -6.23 7.75 -9.54
CA LEU A 126 -6.23 6.37 -9.05
C LEU A 126 -5.98 6.31 -7.56
N GLU A 127 -6.95 5.78 -6.80
CA GLU A 127 -6.83 5.55 -5.37
C GLU A 127 -6.36 4.12 -5.10
N ILE A 128 -5.45 3.98 -4.14
CA ILE A 128 -4.95 2.71 -3.64
C ILE A 128 -5.57 2.45 -2.27
N PRO A 129 -6.42 1.42 -2.13
CA PRO A 129 -7.09 1.12 -0.87
C PRO A 129 -6.10 0.57 0.18
N PRO A 130 -6.45 0.64 1.48
CA PRO A 130 -5.66 0.04 2.56
C PRO A 130 -5.38 -1.45 2.35
N THR A 131 -4.31 -1.95 2.98
CA THR A 131 -3.96 -3.37 2.95
C THR A 131 -5.02 -4.20 3.66
N GLN A 132 -5.30 -5.40 3.14
CA GLN A 132 -6.21 -6.34 3.80
C GLN A 132 -5.43 -7.32 4.68
N PRO A 133 -5.99 -7.74 5.82
CA PRO A 133 -5.33 -8.64 6.74
C PRO A 133 -5.12 -10.00 6.08
N LEU A 134 -3.89 -10.48 6.12
CA LEU A 134 -3.56 -11.78 5.57
C LEU A 134 -3.89 -12.87 6.59
N THR A 135 -4.88 -13.69 6.27
CA THR A 135 -5.32 -14.81 7.11
C THR A 135 -5.21 -16.15 6.36
N PRO A 136 -5.15 -17.29 7.06
CA PRO A 136 -5.17 -18.60 6.41
C PRO A 136 -6.39 -18.78 5.49
N GLY A 137 -7.57 -18.34 5.94
CA GLY A 137 -8.79 -18.40 5.15
C GLY A 137 -8.73 -17.52 3.90
N PHE A 138 -8.17 -16.30 4.01
CA PHE A 138 -7.98 -15.42 2.86
C PHE A 138 -7.02 -16.01 1.82
N GLU A 139 -5.92 -16.62 2.27
CA GLU A 139 -4.98 -17.28 1.38
C GLU A 139 -5.54 -18.52 0.68
N LEU A 140 -6.30 -19.34 1.40
CA LEU A 140 -7.00 -20.46 0.80
C LEU A 140 -7.99 -19.96 -0.26
N ALA A 141 -8.74 -18.90 0.04
CA ALA A 141 -9.67 -18.30 -0.91
C ALA A 141 -8.95 -17.80 -2.18
N MET A 142 -7.78 -17.15 -2.05
CA MET A 142 -6.97 -16.75 -3.21
C MET A 142 -6.48 -17.95 -4.03
N ALA A 143 -5.99 -19.00 -3.37
CA ALA A 143 -5.51 -20.20 -4.06
C ALA A 143 -6.64 -20.92 -4.83
N LEU A 144 -7.81 -21.06 -4.21
CA LEU A 144 -9.00 -21.61 -4.86
C LEU A 144 -9.47 -20.73 -6.03
N ALA A 145 -9.48 -19.40 -5.86
CA ALA A 145 -9.83 -18.44 -6.91
C ALA A 145 -8.85 -18.50 -8.10
N GLY A 146 -7.57 -18.76 -7.84
CA GLY A 146 -6.58 -19.01 -8.89
C GLY A 146 -6.92 -20.24 -9.72
N ARG A 147 -7.47 -21.29 -9.10
CA ARG A 147 -7.69 -22.60 -9.73
C ARG A 147 -9.08 -22.80 -10.34
N PHE A 148 -10.11 -22.20 -9.75
CA PHE A 148 -11.52 -22.48 -10.09
C PHE A 148 -12.24 -21.20 -10.56
N PRO A 149 -12.71 -21.14 -11.83
CA PRO A 149 -13.31 -19.92 -12.39
C PRO A 149 -14.52 -19.37 -11.62
N PHE A 150 -15.41 -20.23 -11.11
CA PHE A 150 -16.59 -19.78 -10.35
C PHE A 150 -16.19 -19.14 -8.99
N VAL A 151 -15.12 -19.64 -8.36
CA VAL A 151 -14.55 -19.04 -7.15
C VAL A 151 -13.86 -17.73 -7.50
N ARG A 152 -13.15 -17.68 -8.65
CA ARG A 152 -12.47 -16.48 -9.16
C ARG A 152 -13.42 -15.30 -9.29
N GLU A 153 -14.56 -15.51 -9.93
CA GLU A 153 -15.54 -14.46 -10.16
C GLU A 153 -16.17 -13.97 -8.83
N SER A 154 -16.51 -14.91 -7.95
CA SER A 154 -17.03 -14.60 -6.62
C SER A 154 -16.01 -13.82 -5.78
N PHE A 155 -14.74 -14.20 -5.86
CA PHE A 155 -13.63 -13.52 -5.19
C PHE A 155 -13.44 -12.09 -5.72
N ARG A 156 -13.42 -11.90 -7.05
CA ARG A 156 -13.32 -10.58 -7.69
C ARG A 156 -14.45 -9.66 -7.24
N LYS A 157 -15.70 -10.11 -7.30
CA LYS A 157 -16.86 -9.34 -6.84
C LYS A 157 -16.74 -8.95 -5.36
N ARG A 158 -16.33 -9.88 -4.51
CA ARG A 158 -16.13 -9.61 -3.07
C ARG A 158 -15.01 -8.59 -2.83
N SER A 159 -13.89 -8.74 -3.53
CA SER A 159 -12.74 -7.81 -3.49
C SER A 159 -13.17 -6.41 -3.91
N THR A 160 -13.81 -6.26 -5.06
CA THR A 160 -14.31 -4.97 -5.57
C THR A 160 -15.30 -4.33 -4.60
N ARG A 161 -16.27 -5.09 -4.06
CA ARG A 161 -17.20 -4.56 -3.06
C ARG A 161 -16.50 -4.08 -1.78
N GLY A 162 -15.50 -4.82 -1.32
CA GLY A 162 -14.70 -4.41 -0.16
C GLY A 162 -13.90 -3.13 -0.41
N HIS A 163 -13.31 -2.98 -1.60
CA HIS A 163 -12.56 -1.76 -1.95
C HIS A 163 -13.47 -0.56 -2.21
N LEU A 164 -14.69 -0.76 -2.71
CA LEU A 164 -15.69 0.31 -2.87
C LEU A 164 -15.99 1.01 -1.55
N THR A 165 -15.93 0.30 -0.41
CA THR A 165 -16.07 0.92 0.91
C THR A 165 -15.06 2.06 1.12
N TYR A 166 -13.82 1.92 0.63
CA TYR A 166 -12.78 2.94 0.77
C TYR A 166 -12.88 4.01 -0.32
N TRP A 167 -13.05 3.62 -1.60
CA TRP A 167 -13.13 4.56 -2.72
C TRP A 167 -14.33 5.52 -2.63
N LEU A 168 -15.44 5.06 -2.05
CA LEU A 168 -16.63 5.88 -1.82
C LEU A 168 -16.62 6.58 -0.44
N ALA A 169 -15.64 6.29 0.42
CA ALA A 169 -15.61 6.83 1.77
C ALA A 169 -15.56 8.36 1.78
N ARG A 170 -16.40 8.97 2.61
CA ARG A 170 -16.41 10.41 2.93
C ARG A 170 -16.18 10.69 4.41
N ALA A 171 -16.19 9.64 5.22
CA ALA A 171 -15.95 9.65 6.66
C ALA A 171 -15.00 8.50 7.00
N PRO A 172 -14.36 8.52 8.18
CA PRO A 172 -13.47 7.45 8.61
C PRO A 172 -14.11 6.07 8.55
N VAL A 173 -13.32 5.08 8.14
CA VAL A 173 -13.72 3.68 8.03
C VAL A 173 -12.77 2.84 8.86
N GLU A 174 -13.30 1.93 9.68
CA GLU A 174 -12.48 0.94 10.36
C GLU A 174 -11.87 -0.04 9.35
N THR A 175 -10.57 -0.28 9.47
CA THR A 175 -9.82 -1.23 8.66
C THR A 175 -9.04 -2.18 9.56
N ARG A 176 -8.43 -3.20 8.97
CA ARG A 176 -7.63 -4.20 9.68
C ARG A 176 -6.16 -4.18 9.28
N GLY A 177 -5.80 -3.31 8.34
CA GLY A 177 -4.45 -3.20 7.81
C GLY A 177 -4.20 -1.82 7.22
N LEU A 178 -2.97 -1.36 7.40
CA LEU A 178 -2.39 -0.21 6.75
C LEU A 178 -1.09 -0.65 6.07
N ALA A 179 -0.63 0.11 5.09
CA ALA A 179 0.69 -0.12 4.49
C ALA A 179 1.76 0.58 5.34
N GLY A 180 2.90 -0.06 5.56
CA GLY A 180 4.04 0.52 6.29
C GLY A 180 4.51 1.87 5.72
N ALA A 181 4.18 2.13 4.46
CA ALA A 181 4.43 3.39 3.76
C ALA A 181 3.61 4.59 4.26
N ASN A 182 2.59 4.42 5.12
CA ASN A 182 1.72 5.51 5.58
C ASN A 182 0.98 5.24 6.90
N ILE A 183 1.65 4.65 7.90
CA ILE A 183 1.07 4.43 9.23
C ILE A 183 1.22 5.68 10.10
N PHE A 184 0.11 6.26 10.55
CA PHE A 184 0.09 7.32 11.55
C PHE A 184 -0.41 6.78 12.90
N THR A 185 0.39 6.93 13.96
CA THR A 185 0.10 6.34 15.28
C THR A 185 0.56 7.24 16.42
N ARG A 186 0.09 6.99 17.64
CA ARG A 186 0.62 7.62 18.84
C ARG A 186 1.91 6.91 19.26
N LYS A 187 2.88 7.67 19.77
CA LYS A 187 4.11 7.08 20.30
C LYS A 187 3.82 6.07 21.44
N GLU A 188 2.82 6.35 22.28
CA GLU A 188 2.39 5.43 23.35
C GLU A 188 1.91 4.06 22.85
N ILE A 189 1.36 3.98 21.63
CA ILE A 189 0.90 2.72 21.04
C ILE A 189 2.11 1.88 20.65
N LEU A 190 3.16 2.50 20.11
CA LEU A 190 4.43 1.83 19.82
C LEU A 190 5.13 1.36 21.10
N GLU A 191 5.05 2.14 22.18
CA GLU A 191 5.59 1.75 23.50
C GLU A 191 4.81 0.57 24.11
N ARG A 192 3.48 0.52 23.91
CA ARG A 192 2.62 -0.53 24.46
C ARG A 192 2.61 -1.83 23.64
N VAL A 193 2.56 -1.73 22.32
CA VAL A 193 2.44 -2.87 21.39
C VAL A 193 3.82 -3.37 20.92
N GLY A 194 4.85 -2.53 21.07
CA GLY A 194 6.17 -2.72 20.50
C GLY A 194 6.27 -2.16 19.07
N PRO A 195 7.48 -1.79 18.62
CA PRO A 195 7.72 -1.26 17.28
C PRO A 195 7.64 -2.38 16.21
N PHE A 196 8.16 -2.18 15.01
CA PHE A 196 8.18 -3.25 14.00
C PHE A 196 9.09 -4.42 14.45
N ASP A 197 8.70 -5.66 14.16
CA ASP A 197 9.50 -6.84 14.51
C ASP A 197 10.64 -7.03 13.49
N ASP A 198 11.76 -6.38 13.76
CA ASP A 198 12.94 -6.39 12.91
C ASP A 198 13.76 -7.69 12.99
N ALA A 199 13.64 -8.45 14.08
CA ALA A 199 14.21 -9.79 14.20
C ALA A 199 13.59 -10.76 13.18
N THR A 200 12.30 -10.61 12.90
CA THR A 200 11.57 -11.44 11.95
C THR A 200 11.61 -10.86 10.53
N PHE A 201 11.29 -9.58 10.37
CA PHE A 201 11.01 -8.95 9.08
C PHE A 201 12.09 -7.96 8.66
N PHE A 202 12.88 -8.32 7.65
CA PHE A 202 13.81 -7.39 7.00
C PHE A 202 13.07 -6.40 6.08
N LEU A 203 12.12 -6.89 5.28
CA LEU A 203 11.29 -6.12 4.36
C LEU A 203 10.01 -6.91 4.07
N TYR A 204 8.88 -6.20 3.94
CA TYR A 204 7.52 -6.72 3.79
C TYR A 204 6.98 -7.47 5.00
N PHE A 205 5.66 -7.35 5.21
CA PHE A 205 4.89 -7.96 6.30
C PHE A 205 5.18 -7.42 7.70
N GLU A 206 6.12 -6.50 7.88
CA GLU A 206 6.30 -5.79 9.13
C GLU A 206 5.06 -4.95 9.51
N ASP A 207 4.40 -4.38 8.51
CA ASP A 207 3.19 -3.59 8.64
C ASP A 207 1.97 -4.46 8.96
N ALA A 208 1.82 -5.59 8.27
CA ALA A 208 0.79 -6.59 8.53
C ALA A 208 0.95 -7.21 9.93
N ASP A 209 2.18 -7.53 10.33
CA ASP A 209 2.51 -7.99 11.69
C ASP A 209 2.11 -6.96 12.73
N TRP A 210 2.53 -5.71 12.54
CA TRP A 210 2.27 -4.66 13.51
C TRP A 210 0.78 -4.33 13.61
N CYS A 211 0.07 -4.23 12.49
CA CYS A 211 -1.39 -4.05 12.49
C CYS A 211 -2.11 -5.18 13.23
N LEU A 212 -1.68 -6.43 13.04
CA LEU A 212 -2.26 -7.57 13.75
C LEU A 212 -1.97 -7.50 15.27
N ARG A 213 -0.77 -7.10 15.67
CA ARG A 213 -0.43 -6.90 17.09
C ARG A 213 -1.22 -5.76 17.73
N VAL A 214 -1.44 -4.65 17.01
CA VAL A 214 -2.31 -3.55 17.47
C VAL A 214 -3.73 -4.04 17.73
N ALA A 215 -4.29 -4.81 16.79
CA ALA A 215 -5.62 -5.41 16.95
C ALA A 215 -5.67 -6.41 18.12
N GLN A 216 -4.66 -7.26 18.28
CA GLN A 216 -4.55 -8.20 19.40
C GLN A 216 -4.43 -7.50 20.77
N ALA A 217 -3.86 -6.30 20.80
CA ALA A 217 -3.81 -5.45 21.99
C ALA A 217 -5.13 -4.73 22.29
N GLY A 218 -6.18 -4.95 21.50
CA GLY A 218 -7.52 -4.41 21.70
C GLY A 218 -7.78 -3.04 21.07
N TYR A 219 -6.89 -2.58 20.19
CA TYR A 219 -7.02 -1.28 19.52
C TYR A 219 -7.59 -1.41 18.10
N GLY A 220 -8.42 -0.45 17.72
CA GLY A 220 -8.89 -0.30 16.34
C GLY A 220 -7.81 0.22 15.40
N ILE A 221 -8.01 0.04 14.10
CA ILE A 221 -7.23 0.67 13.03
C ILE A 221 -8.21 1.35 12.08
N ALA A 222 -7.89 2.56 11.64
CA ALA A 222 -8.78 3.37 10.82
C ALA A 222 -8.14 3.83 9.51
N TYR A 223 -9.01 4.11 8.56
CA TYR A 223 -8.72 4.82 7.32
C TYR A 223 -9.48 6.15 7.35
N GLU A 224 -8.78 7.28 7.21
CA GLU A 224 -9.34 8.63 7.25
C GLU A 224 -9.29 9.26 5.84
N PRO A 225 -10.40 9.23 5.06
CA PRO A 225 -10.41 9.66 3.67
C PRO A 225 -10.21 11.17 3.47
N ARG A 226 -10.31 11.97 4.54
CA ARG A 226 -10.11 13.42 4.50
C ARG A 226 -8.64 13.80 4.64
N ALA A 227 -7.80 12.90 5.13
CA ALA A 227 -6.35 13.04 5.07
C ALA A 227 -5.86 12.38 3.78
N GLU A 228 -5.14 13.10 2.94
CA GLU A 228 -4.74 12.59 1.63
C GLU A 228 -3.22 12.66 1.44
N ILE A 229 -2.67 11.65 0.78
CA ILE A 229 -1.29 11.62 0.30
C ILE A 229 -1.24 11.13 -1.15
N VAL A 230 -0.16 11.45 -1.85
CA VAL A 230 0.25 10.76 -3.08
C VAL A 230 1.38 9.81 -2.73
N HIS A 231 1.38 8.62 -3.31
CA HIS A 231 2.47 7.65 -3.19
C HIS A 231 2.77 7.13 -4.60
N PHE A 232 3.99 7.38 -5.10
CA PHE A 232 4.34 7.09 -6.49
C PHE A 232 4.61 5.63 -6.77
N TYR A 233 4.64 4.79 -5.72
CA TYR A 233 4.82 3.34 -5.69
C TYR A 233 6.00 2.78 -6.51
N ASN A 234 6.66 1.78 -5.94
CA ASN A 234 7.66 0.97 -6.64
C ASN A 234 8.84 1.80 -7.20
N GLN A 235 9.18 2.95 -6.61
CA GLN A 235 10.29 3.76 -7.13
C GLN A 235 11.66 3.16 -6.78
N SER A 236 11.81 2.58 -5.58
CA SER A 236 13.05 1.90 -5.16
C SER A 236 13.12 0.43 -5.60
N ALA A 237 12.02 -0.31 -5.51
CA ALA A 237 12.00 -1.76 -5.78
C ALA A 237 12.13 -2.14 -7.27
N LYS A 238 11.98 -1.17 -8.19
CA LYS A 238 12.25 -1.35 -9.64
C LYS A 238 13.66 -1.88 -9.94
N GLN A 239 14.64 -1.54 -9.11
CA GLN A 239 16.05 -1.86 -9.37
C GLN A 239 16.40 -3.32 -9.00
N GLU A 240 15.67 -3.94 -8.06
CA GLU A 240 15.94 -5.29 -7.54
C GLU A 240 14.65 -6.14 -7.43
N GLN A 241 13.86 -6.18 -8.51
CA GLN A 241 12.52 -6.78 -8.51
C GLN A 241 12.50 -8.27 -8.12
N GLU A 242 13.46 -9.07 -8.59
CA GLU A 242 13.55 -10.51 -8.23
C GLU A 242 13.82 -10.70 -6.74
N ARG A 243 14.80 -9.98 -6.20
CA ARG A 243 15.13 -10.03 -4.77
C ARG A 243 13.94 -9.57 -3.91
N ALA A 244 13.20 -8.56 -4.36
CA ALA A 244 12.00 -8.09 -3.66
C ALA A 244 10.91 -9.18 -3.60
N ILE A 245 10.72 -9.95 -4.68
CA ILE A 245 9.77 -11.09 -4.71
C ILE A 245 10.21 -12.19 -3.74
N ASP A 246 11.49 -12.52 -3.70
CA ASP A 246 12.04 -13.53 -2.79
C ASP A 246 11.88 -13.11 -1.32
N LEU A 247 12.21 -11.86 -1.00
CA LEU A 247 12.02 -11.29 0.33
C LEU A 247 10.55 -11.30 0.73
N MET A 248 9.65 -10.87 -0.16
CA MET A 248 8.20 -10.89 0.11
C MET A 248 7.71 -12.31 0.39
N THR A 249 8.15 -13.30 -0.39
CA THR A 249 7.76 -14.70 -0.21
C THR A 249 8.26 -15.24 1.13
N ALA A 250 9.54 -15.00 1.46
CA ALA A 250 10.13 -15.43 2.72
C ALA A 250 9.48 -14.75 3.93
N SER A 251 9.25 -13.45 3.88
CA SER A 251 8.58 -12.69 4.94
C SER A 251 7.14 -13.14 5.14
N LYS A 252 6.42 -13.48 4.07
CA LYS A 252 5.06 -14.06 4.18
C LYS A 252 5.07 -15.36 4.99
N ASP A 253 6.01 -16.26 4.69
CA ASP A 253 6.13 -17.53 5.41
C ASP A 253 6.45 -17.33 6.89
N LYS A 254 7.33 -16.36 7.21
CA LYS A 254 7.63 -15.97 8.60
C LYS A 254 6.40 -15.41 9.32
N PHE A 255 5.63 -14.54 8.67
CA PHE A 255 4.37 -13.99 9.21
C PHE A 255 3.38 -15.11 9.54
N PHE A 256 3.20 -16.08 8.63
CA PHE A 256 2.30 -17.21 8.89
C PHE A 256 2.75 -18.08 10.06
N ARG A 257 4.04 -18.39 10.11
CA ARG A 257 4.62 -19.16 11.23
C ARG A 257 4.37 -18.46 12.56
N LYS A 258 4.67 -17.15 12.63
CA LYS A 258 4.54 -16.34 13.84
C LYS A 258 3.11 -16.32 14.40
N HIS A 259 2.12 -16.11 13.53
CA HIS A 259 0.73 -15.84 13.98
C HIS A 259 -0.21 -17.05 13.91
N TYR A 260 0.10 -18.07 13.12
CA TYR A 260 -0.80 -19.22 12.90
C TYR A 260 -0.13 -20.57 13.18
N GLY A 261 1.17 -20.61 13.48
CA GLY A 261 1.91 -21.82 13.87
C GLY A 261 2.44 -22.66 12.70
N ASP A 262 3.38 -23.56 12.99
CA ASP A 262 4.13 -24.33 11.99
C ASP A 262 3.30 -25.39 11.27
N ALA A 263 2.45 -26.13 11.99
CA ALA A 263 1.64 -27.21 11.42
C ALA A 263 0.62 -26.67 10.40
N SER A 264 -0.05 -25.55 10.73
CA SER A 264 -1.00 -24.89 9.83
C SER A 264 -0.29 -24.32 8.60
N THR A 265 0.88 -23.70 8.80
CA THR A 265 1.71 -23.12 7.74
C THR A 265 2.21 -24.18 6.75
N ALA A 266 2.70 -25.32 7.26
CA ALA A 266 3.21 -26.41 6.43
C ALA A 266 2.10 -27.11 5.62
N TRP A 267 0.96 -27.40 6.25
CA TRP A 267 -0.20 -27.97 5.55
C TRP A 267 -0.72 -27.02 4.47
N LYS A 268 -0.92 -25.75 4.81
CA LYS A 268 -1.38 -24.72 3.87
C LYS A 268 -0.41 -24.55 2.70
N ARG A 269 0.91 -24.56 2.94
CA ARG A 269 1.92 -24.53 1.86
C ARG A 269 1.79 -25.71 0.91
N ARG A 270 1.51 -26.91 1.41
CA ARG A 270 1.29 -28.09 0.56
C ARG A 270 0.01 -27.94 -0.25
N LEU A 271 -1.08 -27.51 0.38
CA LEU A 271 -2.37 -27.30 -0.28
C LEU A 271 -2.31 -26.20 -1.35
N CYS A 272 -1.78 -25.02 -1.03
CA CYS A 272 -1.63 -23.92 -1.98
C CYS A 272 -0.74 -24.32 -3.16
N ARG A 273 0.41 -24.97 -2.91
CA ARG A 273 1.27 -25.46 -3.98
C ARG A 273 0.58 -26.50 -4.83
N TRP A 274 -0.17 -27.43 -4.24
CA TRP A 274 -0.94 -28.42 -4.99
C TRP A 274 -2.02 -27.76 -5.87
N LEU A 275 -2.74 -26.77 -5.34
CA LEU A 275 -3.73 -25.98 -6.09
C LEU A 275 -3.09 -25.20 -7.24
N GLN A 276 -1.84 -24.75 -7.07
CA GLN A 276 -1.07 -23.99 -8.06
C GLN A 276 -0.29 -24.88 -9.04
N SER A 277 0.07 -26.11 -8.66
CA SER A 277 0.91 -27.03 -9.45
C SER A 277 0.12 -27.82 -10.50
N GLY A 278 -1.20 -27.80 -10.46
CA GLY A 278 -2.07 -28.50 -11.41
C GLY A 278 -2.08 -27.94 -12.84
N GLY A 279 -0.98 -27.32 -13.29
CA GLY A 279 -0.90 -26.49 -14.49
C GLY A 279 -1.73 -25.19 -14.34
N PRO A 280 -1.60 -24.20 -15.24
CA PRO A 280 -2.50 -23.06 -15.25
C PRO A 280 -3.92 -23.61 -15.44
N GLY A 281 -4.70 -23.63 -14.35
CA GLY A 281 -6.12 -23.96 -14.37
C GLY A 281 -6.82 -22.91 -15.22
N HIS A 282 -6.86 -23.18 -16.52
CA HIS A 282 -7.44 -22.39 -17.59
C HIS A 282 -7.03 -20.90 -17.53
N THR A 283 -6.03 -20.58 -18.37
CA THR A 283 -5.84 -19.30 -19.08
C THR A 283 -6.73 -18.19 -18.55
N GLU A 284 -6.19 -17.19 -17.86
CA GLU A 284 -6.57 -15.76 -17.99
C GLU A 284 -8.01 -15.43 -18.49
N SER A 285 -9.01 -16.19 -18.04
CA SER A 285 -10.20 -16.40 -18.86
C SER A 285 -11.13 -15.23 -18.64
N GLY A 286 -11.52 -14.57 -19.72
CA GLY A 286 -12.38 -13.40 -19.70
C GLY A 286 -11.64 -12.06 -19.71
N PHE A 287 -10.31 -12.04 -19.84
CA PHE A 287 -9.58 -10.81 -20.16
C PHE A 287 -9.28 -10.75 -21.65
N HIS A 288 -9.55 -9.61 -22.27
CA HIS A 288 -9.15 -9.31 -23.64
C HIS A 288 -7.67 -8.94 -23.65
N GLN A 289 -6.85 -9.70 -24.39
CA GLN A 289 -5.44 -9.37 -24.59
C GLN A 289 -5.31 -8.07 -25.38
N LEU A 290 -4.53 -7.12 -24.86
CA LEU A 290 -4.13 -5.91 -25.56
C LEU A 290 -2.63 -5.94 -25.83
N ASP A 291 -2.27 -5.68 -27.07
CA ASP A 291 -0.88 -5.49 -27.50
C ASP A 291 -0.61 -3.99 -27.70
N GLY A 292 0.62 -3.56 -27.43
CA GLY A 292 1.04 -2.18 -27.66
C GLY A 292 0.35 -1.13 -26.76
N VAL A 293 -0.08 -1.51 -25.55
CA VAL A 293 -0.65 -0.56 -24.58
C VAL A 293 0.34 0.57 -24.31
N SER A 294 -0.13 1.81 -24.41
CA SER A 294 0.62 3.05 -24.24
C SER A 294 -0.11 4.00 -23.29
N PRO A 295 0.49 5.14 -22.89
CA PRO A 295 -0.20 6.17 -22.11
C PRO A 295 -1.49 6.70 -22.77
N ASP A 296 -1.64 6.55 -24.09
CA ASP A 296 -2.81 7.01 -24.83
C ASP A 296 -3.94 5.97 -24.93
N THR A 297 -3.67 4.72 -24.54
CA THR A 297 -4.66 3.64 -24.58
C THR A 297 -5.88 3.99 -23.73
N ARG A 298 -7.07 3.80 -24.31
CA ARG A 298 -8.35 3.97 -23.63
C ARG A 298 -8.99 2.61 -23.40
N PHE A 299 -9.46 2.39 -22.17
CA PHE A 299 -10.28 1.26 -21.78
C PHE A 299 -11.73 1.71 -21.83
N GLU A 300 -12.56 1.04 -22.62
CA GLU A 300 -13.93 1.50 -22.90
C GLU A 300 -14.96 0.41 -22.59
N ALA A 301 -15.98 0.77 -21.80
CA ALA A 301 -17.16 -0.06 -21.65
C ALA A 301 -18.01 -0.04 -22.93
N PRO A 302 -18.79 -1.11 -23.22
CA PRO A 302 -19.66 -1.16 -24.39
C PRO A 302 -20.64 0.01 -24.46
N SER A 303 -20.97 0.44 -25.69
CA SER A 303 -21.99 1.46 -25.93
C SER A 303 -23.33 1.04 -25.32
N GLY A 304 -24.01 1.97 -24.64
CA GLY A 304 -25.30 1.70 -23.99
C GLY A 304 -25.23 1.17 -22.56
N ALA A 305 -24.06 1.22 -21.90
CA ALA A 305 -23.87 0.77 -20.50
C ALA A 305 -24.65 1.57 -19.42
N GLY A 306 -25.48 2.54 -19.81
CA GLY A 306 -26.26 3.39 -18.90
C GLY A 306 -25.43 4.52 -18.27
N ASN A 307 -26.09 5.47 -17.61
CA ASN A 307 -25.44 6.62 -16.96
C ASN A 307 -25.30 6.43 -15.44
N THR A 308 -24.76 5.28 -15.03
CA THR A 308 -24.86 4.76 -13.65
C THR A 308 -23.56 4.85 -12.84
N GLY A 309 -22.56 5.60 -13.34
CA GLY A 309 -21.22 5.66 -12.77
C GLY A 309 -20.42 4.38 -13.01
N PHE A 310 -19.10 4.53 -13.10
CA PHE A 310 -18.16 3.48 -13.49
C PHE A 310 -17.01 3.42 -12.52
N LEU A 311 -16.55 2.20 -12.24
CA LEU A 311 -15.33 1.93 -11.52
C LEU A 311 -14.33 1.32 -12.50
N PHE A 312 -13.23 2.02 -12.74
CA PHE A 312 -12.05 1.44 -13.34
C PHE A 312 -11.17 0.81 -12.26
N GLN A 313 -10.60 -0.36 -12.52
CA GLN A 313 -9.61 -0.99 -11.65
C GLN A 313 -8.41 -1.46 -12.47
N ILE A 314 -7.21 -1.34 -11.90
CA ILE A 314 -5.97 -1.92 -12.43
C ILE A 314 -5.29 -2.78 -11.35
N SER A 315 -4.73 -3.92 -11.74
CA SER A 315 -4.09 -4.90 -10.87
C SER A 315 -2.91 -5.59 -11.55
N VAL A 316 -1.98 -6.11 -10.75
CA VAL A 316 -0.92 -7.03 -11.18
C VAL A 316 -1.37 -8.51 -11.13
N SER A 317 -2.64 -8.75 -10.82
CA SER A 317 -3.21 -10.09 -10.61
C SER A 317 -4.55 -10.24 -11.32
N PRO A 318 -4.83 -11.38 -11.98
CA PRO A 318 -6.13 -11.65 -12.61
C PRO A 318 -7.26 -11.80 -11.58
N LEU A 319 -6.94 -11.88 -10.28
CA LEU A 319 -7.91 -11.85 -9.19
C LEU A 319 -8.42 -10.44 -8.86
N MET A 320 -7.91 -9.40 -9.54
CA MET A 320 -8.17 -7.99 -9.21
C MET A 320 -7.91 -7.69 -7.73
N PHE A 321 -6.82 -8.27 -7.21
CA PHE A 321 -6.36 -8.08 -5.85
C PHE A 321 -4.82 -8.27 -5.76
N PRO A 322 -4.08 -7.28 -5.22
CA PRO A 322 -4.54 -5.93 -4.89
C PRO A 322 -4.95 -5.16 -6.15
N ALA A 323 -5.77 -4.11 -6.02
CA ALA A 323 -6.16 -3.28 -7.14
C ALA A 323 -6.25 -1.81 -6.75
N ALA A 324 -5.71 -0.92 -7.59
CA ALA A 324 -6.01 0.50 -7.55
C ALA A 324 -7.32 0.76 -8.33
N GLY A 325 -8.05 1.81 -7.97
CA GLY A 325 -9.35 2.09 -8.58
C GLY A 325 -9.64 3.56 -8.77
N ALA A 326 -10.50 3.86 -9.73
CA ALA A 326 -10.98 5.20 -10.05
C ALA A 326 -12.49 5.17 -10.29
N ILE A 327 -13.22 6.03 -9.59
CA ILE A 327 -14.64 6.26 -9.83
C ILE A 327 -14.78 7.36 -10.87
N SER A 328 -15.55 7.10 -11.91
CA SER A 328 -15.75 8.00 -13.04
C SER A 328 -17.21 8.03 -13.49
N ALA A 329 -17.67 9.19 -13.98
CA ALA A 329 -18.94 9.28 -14.71
C ALA A 329 -18.79 8.83 -16.18
N SER A 330 -17.56 8.72 -16.69
CA SER A 330 -17.26 8.31 -18.06
C SER A 330 -17.14 6.77 -18.15
N PRO A 331 -17.74 6.14 -19.17
CA PRO A 331 -17.54 4.71 -19.48
C PRO A 331 -16.17 4.41 -20.10
N SER A 332 -15.35 5.44 -20.33
CA SER A 332 -13.98 5.35 -20.87
C SER A 332 -12.99 5.84 -19.82
N PHE A 333 -11.89 5.10 -19.68
CA PHE A 333 -10.80 5.43 -18.76
C PHE A 333 -9.44 5.37 -19.46
N ARG A 334 -8.56 6.31 -19.11
CA ARG A 334 -7.16 6.34 -19.55
C ARG A 334 -6.29 6.39 -18.30
N LEU A 335 -5.26 5.55 -18.24
CA LEU A 335 -4.30 5.62 -17.15
C LEU A 335 -3.57 6.97 -17.19
N PRO A 336 -3.41 7.66 -16.04
CA PRO A 336 -2.55 8.83 -16.00
C PRO A 336 -1.14 8.48 -16.51
N PRO A 337 -0.49 9.33 -17.33
CA PRO A 337 0.86 9.06 -17.84
C PRO A 337 1.86 8.74 -16.72
N GLU A 338 1.80 9.50 -15.63
CA GLU A 338 2.60 9.28 -14.41
C GLU A 338 2.44 7.85 -13.85
N VAL A 339 1.20 7.35 -13.77
CA VAL A 339 0.95 5.97 -13.32
C VAL A 339 1.49 4.98 -14.33
N PHE A 340 1.20 5.17 -15.62
CA PHE A 340 1.65 4.26 -16.66
C PHE A 340 3.17 4.12 -16.68
N GLU A 341 3.91 5.23 -16.58
CA GLU A 341 5.37 5.26 -16.52
C GLU A 341 5.90 4.55 -15.26
N SER A 342 5.21 4.70 -14.13
CA SER A 342 5.59 4.05 -12.87
C SER A 342 5.48 2.52 -12.90
N LEU A 343 4.67 1.94 -13.78
CA LEU A 343 4.48 0.49 -13.89
C LEU A 343 5.81 -0.20 -14.21
N GLY A 344 6.17 -1.24 -13.44
CA GLY A 344 7.32 -2.10 -13.74
C GLY A 344 7.05 -3.05 -14.91
N ARG A 345 8.05 -3.86 -15.28
CA ARG A 345 7.86 -4.96 -16.23
C ARG A 345 6.95 -6.02 -15.62
N GLY A 346 6.03 -6.55 -16.41
CA GLY A 346 5.12 -7.59 -15.94
C GLY A 346 3.74 -7.59 -16.61
N ALA A 347 2.90 -8.52 -16.16
CA ALA A 347 1.51 -8.62 -16.58
C ALA A 347 0.63 -7.69 -15.74
N TYR A 348 -0.31 -7.02 -16.40
CA TYR A 348 -1.29 -6.14 -15.79
C TYR A 348 -2.69 -6.51 -16.29
N TYR A 349 -3.66 -6.28 -15.42
CA TYR A 349 -5.06 -6.58 -15.63
C TYR A 349 -5.87 -5.33 -15.31
N ALA A 350 -6.82 -4.98 -16.17
CA ALA A 350 -7.75 -3.88 -15.95
C ALA A 350 -9.19 -4.35 -16.14
N GLN A 351 -10.12 -3.67 -15.48
CA GLN A 351 -11.55 -3.86 -15.73
C GLN A 351 -12.33 -2.56 -15.50
N ILE A 352 -13.45 -2.43 -16.20
CA ILE A 352 -14.49 -1.44 -15.90
C ILE A 352 -15.70 -2.18 -15.34
N VAL A 353 -16.20 -1.68 -14.21
CA VAL A 353 -17.34 -2.23 -13.49
C VAL A 353 -18.42 -1.15 -13.40
N ASN A 354 -19.68 -1.54 -13.59
CA ASN A 354 -20.82 -0.66 -13.34
C ASN A 354 -20.98 -0.45 -11.83
N LEU A 355 -21.03 0.79 -11.37
CA LEU A 355 -21.08 1.10 -9.93
C LEU A 355 -22.40 0.72 -9.26
N THR A 356 -23.50 0.59 -10.01
CA THR A 356 -24.82 0.31 -9.46
C THR A 356 -25.06 -1.19 -9.27
N ASP A 357 -24.81 -2.00 -10.30
CA ASP A 357 -25.08 -3.44 -10.26
C ASP A 357 -23.81 -4.30 -10.06
N HIS A 358 -22.63 -3.68 -10.03
CA HIS A 358 -21.32 -4.32 -9.90
C HIS A 358 -20.98 -5.32 -11.02
N ARG A 359 -21.64 -5.23 -12.18
CA ARG A 359 -21.33 -6.05 -13.35
C ARG A 359 -20.05 -5.56 -14.01
N VAL A 360 -19.15 -6.49 -14.36
CA VAL A 360 -17.99 -6.20 -15.20
C VAL A 360 -18.47 -5.90 -16.63
N LEU A 361 -18.13 -4.72 -17.13
CA LEU A 361 -18.51 -4.23 -18.46
C LEU A 361 -17.40 -4.47 -19.49
N GLY A 362 -16.15 -4.52 -19.06
CA GLY A 362 -15.00 -4.83 -19.89
C GLY A 362 -13.80 -5.22 -19.01
N SER A 363 -12.96 -6.10 -19.52
CA SER A 363 -11.77 -6.58 -18.83
C SER A 363 -10.64 -6.85 -19.80
N TRP A 364 -9.45 -6.33 -19.51
CA TRP A 364 -8.28 -6.38 -20.38
C TRP A 364 -7.05 -6.85 -19.65
N GLN A 365 -6.12 -7.43 -20.39
CA GLN A 365 -4.80 -7.78 -19.89
C GLN A 365 -3.72 -7.36 -20.90
N TRP A 366 -2.55 -7.02 -20.39
CA TRP A 366 -1.38 -6.72 -21.22
C TRP A 366 -0.10 -7.03 -20.47
N ARG A 367 1.02 -7.07 -21.20
CA ARG A 367 2.36 -7.13 -20.61
C ARG A 367 3.11 -5.85 -20.93
N LYS A 368 3.67 -5.22 -19.90
CA LYS A 368 4.61 -4.10 -20.07
C LYS A 368 6.02 -4.67 -20.17
N MET A 369 6.68 -4.38 -21.29
CA MET A 369 8.04 -4.83 -21.64
C MET A 369 9.12 -3.91 -21.07
#